data_AF-A0A257JF71-F1
#
_entry.id   AF-A0A257JF71-F1
#
_cell.length_a   1.000
_cell.length_b   1.000
_cell.length_c   1.000
_cell.angle_alpha   90.00
_cell.angle_beta   90.00
_cell.angle_gamma   90.00
#
_symmetry.space_group_name_H-M   'P 1'
#
loop_
_entity.id
_entity.type
_entity.pdbx_description
1 polymer ?
#
loop_
_entity_poly.entity_id
_entity_poly.type
_entity_poly.pdbx_seq_one_letter_code
_entity_poly.pdbx_strand_id
1 'polypeptide(L)'
;EQCPTQIFLPNARGTRSDYVDGFHLTDTEFRLIREELAPESRRFLVKQGHNSVVAELDLGGFDDALAVLSGRTETVELLDRIRQEVGDDPAQWLPVFHAERGKVR
;
A
#
# COMPACT_ATOMS: atom_id res chain seq x y z
N GLU A 1 20.28 -13.62 -5.02
CA GLU A 1 19.99 -13.39 -3.59
C GLU A 1 19.02 -14.45 -3.10
N GLN A 2 19.13 -14.91 -1.84
CA GLN A 2 18.11 -15.76 -1.22
C GLN A 2 17.23 -14.89 -0.32
N CYS A 3 16.04 -14.54 -0.80
CA CYS A 3 14.95 -13.99 0.01
C CYS A 3 14.00 -15.15 0.34
N PRO A 4 13.99 -15.69 1.57
CA PRO A 4 13.16 -16.84 1.93
C PRO A 4 11.66 -16.56 1.76
N THR A 5 11.26 -15.30 1.96
CA THR A 5 9.89 -14.81 1.76
C THR A 5 9.89 -13.78 0.66
N GLN A 6 9.01 -13.95 -0.32
CA GLN A 6 8.80 -13.01 -1.42
C GLN A 6 7.35 -12.53 -1.41
N ILE A 7 7.16 -11.25 -1.71
CA ILE A 7 5.84 -10.62 -1.84
C ILE A 7 5.70 -10.11 -3.27
N PHE A 8 4.67 -10.56 -3.98
CA PHE A 8 4.37 -10.11 -5.34
C PHE A 8 3.04 -9.37 -5.37
N LEU A 9 3.12 -8.10 -5.74
CA LEU A 9 1.95 -7.24 -5.97
C LEU A 9 1.39 -7.46 -7.38
N PRO A 10 0.12 -7.10 -7.62
CA PRO A 10 -0.48 -7.13 -8.96
C PRO A 10 0.39 -6.42 -10.00
N ASN A 11 0.74 -7.10 -11.08
CA ASN A 11 1.56 -6.52 -12.14
C ASN A 11 1.14 -7.02 -13.53
N ALA A 12 0.20 -6.30 -14.15
CA ALA A 12 -0.27 -6.58 -15.52
C ALA A 12 0.83 -6.49 -16.59
N ARG A 13 1.93 -5.78 -16.29
CA ARG A 13 3.08 -5.63 -17.18
C ARG A 13 4.18 -6.66 -16.91
N GLY A 14 3.97 -7.58 -15.96
CA GLY A 14 4.92 -8.64 -15.64
C GLY A 14 5.17 -9.55 -16.84
N THR A 15 6.42 -9.94 -17.01
CA THR A 15 6.85 -10.85 -18.08
C THR A 15 7.14 -12.24 -17.51
N ARG A 16 7.01 -13.30 -18.33
CA ARG A 16 7.37 -14.66 -17.88
C ARG A 16 8.86 -14.79 -17.58
N SER A 17 9.73 -14.10 -18.33
CA SER A 17 11.18 -14.15 -18.10
C SER A 17 11.55 -13.66 -16.71
N ASP A 18 10.91 -12.61 -16.22
CA ASP A 18 11.21 -12.08 -14.90
C ASP A 18 10.57 -12.94 -13.79
N TYR A 19 9.31 -13.33 -13.98
CA TYR A 19 8.52 -13.97 -12.92
C TYR A 19 8.69 -15.49 -12.84
N VAL A 20 8.68 -16.18 -13.96
CA VAL A 20 8.82 -17.65 -14.00
C VAL A 20 10.30 -18.03 -14.03
N ASP A 21 11.07 -17.46 -14.94
CA ASP A 21 12.47 -17.86 -15.11
C ASP A 21 13.38 -17.19 -14.06
N GLY A 22 13.11 -15.92 -13.72
CA GLY A 22 13.87 -15.15 -12.73
C GLY A 22 13.47 -15.41 -11.27
N PHE A 23 12.18 -15.28 -10.95
CA PHE A 23 11.67 -15.46 -9.57
C PHE A 23 11.20 -16.87 -9.24
N HIS A 24 11.26 -17.80 -10.20
CA HIS A 24 10.86 -19.20 -10.02
C HIS A 24 9.40 -19.36 -9.57
N LEU A 25 8.52 -18.49 -10.06
CA LEU A 25 7.08 -18.68 -9.91
C LEU A 25 6.58 -19.79 -10.84
N THR A 26 5.52 -20.46 -10.40
CA THR A 26 4.74 -21.33 -11.29
C THR A 26 3.92 -20.50 -12.28
N ASP A 27 3.50 -21.10 -13.39
CA ASP A 27 2.59 -20.45 -14.34
C ASP A 27 1.29 -19.97 -13.70
N THR A 28 0.76 -20.73 -12.72
CA THR A 28 -0.45 -20.35 -11.98
C THR A 28 -0.21 -19.11 -11.11
N GLU A 29 0.91 -19.05 -10.39
CA GLU A 29 1.30 -17.90 -9.58
C GLU A 29 1.51 -16.65 -10.45
N PHE A 30 2.15 -16.81 -11.61
CA PHE A 30 2.34 -15.72 -12.56
C PHE A 30 1.02 -15.22 -13.14
N ARG A 31 0.13 -16.11 -13.59
CA ARG A 31 -1.21 -15.73 -14.10
C ARG A 31 -2.00 -14.96 -13.04
N LEU A 32 -1.98 -15.44 -11.80
CA LEU A 32 -2.64 -14.78 -10.68
C LEU A 32 -2.14 -13.33 -10.51
N ILE A 33 -0.83 -13.12 -10.48
CA ILE A 33 -0.21 -11.78 -10.33
C ILE A 33 -0.53 -10.85 -11.51
N ARG A 34 -0.57 -11.39 -12.73
CA ARG A 34 -0.69 -10.59 -13.96
C ARG A 34 -2.13 -10.29 -14.34
N GLU A 35 -3.06 -11.21 -14.11
CA GLU A 35 -4.39 -11.20 -14.72
C GLU A 35 -5.53 -11.24 -13.69
N GLU A 36 -5.34 -11.89 -12.54
CA GLU A 36 -6.44 -12.14 -11.61
C GLU A 36 -6.46 -11.16 -10.42
N LEU A 37 -5.30 -10.74 -9.91
CA LEU A 37 -5.23 -9.76 -8.83
C LEU A 37 -5.39 -8.34 -9.37
N ALA A 38 -6.30 -7.58 -8.75
CA ALA A 38 -6.50 -6.17 -9.08
C ALA A 38 -5.65 -5.26 -8.18
N PRO A 39 -5.00 -4.19 -8.68
CA PRO A 39 -4.20 -3.27 -7.87
C PRO A 39 -4.93 -2.68 -6.66
N GLU A 40 -6.23 -2.40 -6.80
CA GLU A 40 -7.10 -1.85 -5.77
C GLU A 40 -7.56 -2.88 -4.73
N SER A 41 -7.38 -4.18 -5.00
CA SER A 41 -7.87 -5.25 -4.12
C SER A 41 -7.11 -5.36 -2.80
N ARG A 42 -5.95 -4.70 -2.67
CA ARG A 42 -5.01 -4.87 -1.54
C ARG A 42 -4.54 -6.31 -1.34
N ARG A 43 -4.70 -7.17 -2.35
CA ARG A 43 -4.24 -8.56 -2.31
C ARG A 43 -2.90 -8.74 -3.02
N PHE A 44 -2.13 -9.69 -2.52
CA PHE A 44 -0.80 -10.00 -3.03
C PHE A 44 -0.43 -11.45 -2.75
N LEU A 45 0.50 -11.99 -3.54
CA LEU A 45 1.04 -13.32 -3.34
C LEU A 45 2.20 -13.26 -2.34
N VAL A 46 2.16 -14.10 -1.31
CA VAL A 46 3.30 -14.38 -0.43
C VAL A 46 3.83 -15.77 -0.77
N LYS A 47 5.10 -15.86 -1.14
CA LYS A 47 5.78 -17.12 -1.48
C LYS A 47 6.90 -17.42 -0.49
N GLN A 48 6.93 -18.66 0.00
CA GLN A 48 8.02 -19.23 0.80
C GLN A 48 8.38 -20.62 0.28
N GLY A 49 9.48 -20.71 -0.45
CA GLY A 49 9.89 -21.94 -1.13
C GLY A 49 8.82 -22.42 -2.11
N HIS A 50 8.24 -23.59 -1.85
CA HIS A 50 7.17 -24.17 -2.67
C HIS A 50 5.76 -23.80 -2.22
N ASN A 51 5.63 -23.08 -1.10
CA ASN A 51 4.34 -22.66 -0.56
C ASN A 51 4.01 -21.24 -0.99
N SER A 52 2.75 -21.03 -1.37
CA SER A 52 2.25 -19.72 -1.76
C SER A 52 0.85 -19.49 -1.23
N VAL A 53 0.58 -18.28 -0.75
CA VAL A 53 -0.72 -17.85 -0.27
C VAL A 53 -1.08 -16.48 -0.83
N VAL A 54 -2.36 -16.24 -1.10
CA VAL A 54 -2.86 -14.90 -1.36
C VAL A 54 -3.26 -14.29 -0.03
N ALA A 55 -2.63 -13.18 0.33
CA ALA A 55 -2.98 -12.39 1.50
C ALA A 55 -3.72 -11.12 1.07
N GLU A 56 -4.53 -10.58 1.97
CA GLU A 56 -5.18 -9.27 1.82
C GLU A 56 -4.69 -8.34 2.92
N LEU A 57 -4.27 -7.13 2.56
CA LEU A 57 -3.97 -6.08 3.52
C LEU A 57 -5.27 -5.34 3.87
N ASP A 58 -5.93 -5.82 4.92
CA ASP A 58 -7.08 -5.12 5.48
C ASP A 58 -6.62 -3.89 6.27
N LEU A 59 -7.09 -2.72 5.83
CA LEU A 59 -6.85 -1.42 6.48
C LEU A 59 -8.17 -0.77 6.91
N GLY A 60 -9.24 -1.56 7.02
CA GLY A 60 -10.51 -1.11 7.57
C GLY A 60 -10.31 -0.45 8.94
N GLY A 61 -10.83 0.76 9.11
CA GLY A 61 -10.73 1.52 10.36
C GLY A 61 -9.41 2.27 10.56
N PHE A 62 -8.44 2.21 9.63
CA PHE A 62 -7.20 2.97 9.70
C PHE A 62 -7.26 4.34 9.01
N ASP A 63 -8.46 4.89 8.77
CA ASP A 63 -8.63 6.17 8.05
C ASP A 63 -7.83 7.32 8.69
N ASP A 64 -7.74 7.35 10.02
CA ASP A 64 -6.97 8.36 10.75
C ASP A 64 -5.47 8.24 10.47
N ALA A 65 -4.88 7.08 10.77
CA ALA A 65 -3.48 6.81 10.51
C ALA A 65 -3.12 6.98 9.03
N LEU A 66 -3.98 6.53 8.11
CA LEU A 66 -3.71 6.58 6.68
C LEU A 66 -3.66 8.00 6.12
N ALA A 67 -4.51 8.93 6.58
CA ALA A 67 -4.38 10.29 6.04
C ALA A 67 -3.11 11.01 6.54
N VAL A 68 -2.55 10.61 7.68
CA VAL A 68 -1.23 11.09 8.12
C VAL A 68 -0.12 10.43 7.29
N LEU A 69 -0.18 9.12 7.08
CA LEU A 69 0.87 8.36 6.40
C LEU A 69 0.88 8.52 4.87
N SER A 70 -0.27 8.80 4.25
CA SER A 70 -0.39 8.83 2.78
C SER A 70 0.27 10.03 2.13
N GLY A 71 0.57 11.11 2.88
CA GLY A 71 1.35 12.26 2.40
C GLY A 71 0.80 12.90 1.12
N ARG A 72 -0.52 12.87 0.90
CA ARG A 72 -1.12 13.48 -0.30
C ARG A 72 -0.85 14.97 -0.30
N THR A 73 -0.61 15.54 -1.47
CA THR A 73 -0.33 16.99 -1.63
C THR A 73 -1.38 17.84 -0.90
N GLU A 74 -2.67 17.55 -1.12
CA GLU A 74 -3.79 18.25 -0.48
C GLU A 74 -3.75 18.20 1.07
N THR A 75 -3.38 17.05 1.64
CA THR A 75 -3.34 16.86 3.09
C THR A 75 -2.07 17.45 3.71
N VAL A 76 -0.97 17.47 2.96
CA VAL A 76 0.29 18.12 3.38
C VAL A 76 0.10 19.63 3.40
N GLU A 77 -0.49 20.21 2.35
CA GLU A 77 -0.80 21.65 2.32
C GLU A 77 -1.79 22.07 3.41
N LEU A 78 -2.80 21.25 3.69
CA LEU A 78 -3.70 21.45 4.83
C LEU A 78 -2.91 21.45 6.15
N LEU A 79 -2.04 20.46 6.35
CA LEU A 79 -1.24 20.34 7.55
C LEU A 79 -0.31 21.56 7.74
N ASP A 80 0.31 22.04 6.67
CA ASP A 80 1.19 23.22 6.73
C ASP A 80 0.42 24.47 7.17
N ARG A 81 -0.81 24.68 6.69
CA ARG A 81 -1.66 25.78 7.16
C ARG A 81 -2.02 25.63 8.64
N ILE A 82 -2.42 24.45 9.07
CA ILE A 82 -2.77 24.19 10.47
C ILE A 82 -1.56 24.46 11.38
N ARG A 83 -0.38 23.99 11.01
CA ARG A 83 0.86 24.18 11.79
C ARG A 83 1.26 25.65 11.90
N GLN A 84 0.95 26.49 10.90
CA GLN A 84 1.15 27.94 11.01
C GLN A 84 0.24 28.58 12.06
N GLU A 85 -0.94 28.00 12.31
CA GLU A 85 -1.92 28.53 13.26
C GLU A 85 -1.72 28.01 14.69
N VAL A 86 -1.42 26.72 14.86
CA VAL A 86 -1.39 26.06 16.18
C VAL A 86 0.00 25.53 16.59
N GLY A 87 1.00 25.64 15.72
CA GLY A 87 2.36 25.18 15.95
C GLY A 87 2.62 23.73 15.53
N ASP A 88 3.87 23.29 15.76
CA ASP A 88 4.40 22.01 15.25
C ASP A 88 4.13 20.78 16.14
N ASP A 89 3.62 20.98 17.36
CA ASP A 89 3.32 19.88 18.29
C ASP A 89 2.13 19.05 17.77
N PRO A 90 2.30 17.74 17.50
CA PRO A 90 1.22 16.85 17.06
C PRO A 90 0.03 16.83 18.00
N ALA A 91 0.21 17.04 19.30
CA ALA A 91 -0.91 17.14 20.23
C ALA A 91 -1.83 18.34 19.92
N GLN A 92 -1.31 19.36 19.24
CA GLN A 92 -2.04 20.57 18.84
C GLN A 92 -2.63 20.44 17.43
N TRP A 93 -1.83 20.08 16.43
CA TRP A 93 -2.29 20.09 15.04
C TRP A 93 -3.08 18.84 14.62
N LEU A 94 -2.83 17.68 15.23
CA LEU A 94 -3.44 16.41 14.80
C LEU A 94 -4.97 16.41 14.95
N PRO A 95 -5.56 16.84 16.08
CA PRO A 95 -7.02 16.91 16.21
C PRO A 95 -7.68 17.84 15.18
N VAL A 96 -7.04 18.99 14.89
CA VAL A 96 -7.52 19.96 13.89
C VAL A 96 -7.45 19.36 12.48
N PHE A 97 -6.35 18.69 12.16
CA PHE A 97 -6.18 18.01 10.87
C PHE A 97 -7.27 16.96 10.62
N HIS A 98 -7.59 16.11 11.60
CA HIS A 98 -8.67 15.12 11.47
C HIS A 98 -10.05 15.76 11.30
N ALA A 99 -10.31 16.89 11.96
CA ALA A 99 -11.56 17.62 11.83
C ALA A 99 -11.72 18.32 10.46
N GLU A 100 -10.61 18.74 9.84
CA GLU A 100 -10.64 19.53 8.60
C GLU A 100 -10.44 18.72 7.32
N ARG A 101 -9.66 17.63 7.34
CA ARG A 101 -9.33 16.84 6.14
C ARG A 101 -10.54 16.27 5.38
N GLY A 102 -11.67 16.07 6.07
CA GLY A 102 -12.92 15.63 5.44
C GLY A 102 -13.60 16.71 4.58
N LYS A 103 -13.22 17.98 4.76
CA LYS A 103 -13.78 19.14 4.04
C LYS A 103 -13.02 19.48 2.74
N VAL A 104 -11.88 18.83 2.51
CA VAL A 104 -10.96 19.10 1.39
C VAL A 104 -11.14 18.08 0.24
N ARG A 105 -12.09 17.14 0.36
CA ARG A 105 -12.38 16.12 -0.67
C ARG A 105 -13.16 16.64 -1.86
#